data_AF-A0A7V7C3T0-F1
#
_entry.id   AF-A0A7V7C3T0-F1
#
_cell.length_a   1.000
_cell.length_b   1.000
_cell.length_c   1.000
_cell.angle_alpha   90.00
_cell.angle_beta   90.00
_cell.angle_gamma   90.00
#
_symmetry.space_group_name_H-M   'P 1'
#
loop_
_entity.id
_entity.type
_entity.pdbx_description
1 polymer ?
#
loop_
_entity_poly.entity_id
_entity_poly.type
_entity_poly.pdbx_seq_one_letter_code
_entity_poly.pdbx_strand_id
1 'polypeptide(L)'
;MNKKIVALFLFVFCVIAVVAIGVFGKVPDPASIIRVERIYFIDPSRPEHGFECELNEDGEKVIYIQRGNKTHQLYWRIEPENATDKSVSFVKMANGEFFEISSDGLITFKQEVSITVRIQSNIKDSKTDIVNIEFIGRPSFDEDENPFD
;
A
#
# COMPACT_ATOMS: atom_id res chain seq x y z
N MET A 1 54.34 34.37 -11.00
CA MET A 1 52.93 34.42 -10.53
C MET A 1 52.81 35.54 -9.49
N ASN A 2 51.97 36.55 -9.74
CA ASN A 2 51.95 37.77 -8.93
C ASN A 2 51.22 37.50 -7.61
N LYS A 3 51.88 37.73 -6.45
CA LYS A 3 51.32 37.43 -5.12
C LYS A 3 49.96 38.12 -4.88
N LYS A 4 49.75 39.28 -5.51
CA LYS A 4 48.47 40.03 -5.47
C LYS A 4 47.33 39.34 -6.23
N ILE A 5 47.65 38.65 -7.34
CA ILE A 5 46.67 37.92 -8.15
C ILE A 5 46.25 36.63 -7.45
N VAL A 6 47.19 35.91 -6.81
CA VAL A 6 46.88 34.69 -6.04
C VAL A 6 45.97 34.98 -4.86
N ALA A 7 46.24 36.08 -4.12
CA ALA A 7 45.40 36.49 -3.00
C ALA A 7 43.98 36.89 -3.43
N LEU A 8 43.84 37.59 -4.57
CA LEU A 8 42.54 37.99 -5.11
C LEU A 8 41.70 36.77 -5.53
N PHE A 9 42.31 35.77 -6.19
CA PHE A 9 41.61 34.53 -6.55
C PHE A 9 41.17 33.73 -5.33
N LEU A 10 41.99 33.66 -4.28
CA LEU A 10 41.66 32.94 -3.04
C LEU A 10 40.50 33.61 -2.29
N PHE A 11 40.48 34.95 -2.26
CA PHE A 11 39.40 35.71 -1.63
C PHE A 11 38.08 35.58 -2.40
N VAL A 12 38.13 35.63 -3.73
CA VAL A 12 36.94 35.44 -4.58
C VAL A 12 36.37 34.02 -4.44
N PHE A 13 37.21 32.98 -4.35
CA PHE A 13 36.74 31.61 -4.08
C PHE A 13 36.09 31.46 -2.70
N CYS A 14 36.64 32.09 -1.65
CA CYS A 14 36.03 32.06 -0.31
C CYS A 14 34.67 32.76 -0.26
N VAL A 15 34.50 33.90 -0.95
CA VAL A 15 33.22 34.61 -0.97
C VAL A 15 32.16 33.85 -1.77
N ILE A 16 32.52 33.21 -2.88
CA ILE A 16 31.59 32.37 -3.66
C ILE A 16 31.18 31.12 -2.87
N ALA A 17 32.09 30.49 -2.12
CA ALA A 17 31.79 29.35 -1.26
C ALA A 17 30.81 29.71 -0.11
N VAL A 18 30.92 30.90 0.48
CA VAL A 18 30.01 31.36 1.55
C VAL A 18 28.62 31.70 1.00
N VAL A 19 28.53 32.28 -0.20
CA VAL A 19 27.23 32.59 -0.83
C VAL A 19 26.48 31.32 -1.27
N ALA A 20 27.18 30.27 -1.68
CA ALA A 20 26.55 28.98 -2.00
C ALA A 20 25.92 28.29 -0.78
N ILE A 21 26.46 28.51 0.42
CA ILE A 21 25.91 27.94 1.67
C ILE A 21 24.61 28.65 2.08
N GLY A 22 24.41 29.91 1.68
CA GLY A 22 23.19 30.69 1.98
C GLY A 22 21.98 30.41 1.08
N VAL A 23 22.17 29.69 -0.04
CA VAL A 23 21.12 29.39 -1.04
C VAL A 23 20.70 27.91 -1.03
N PHE A 24 21.39 27.06 -0.26
CA PHE A 24 20.87 25.74 0.05
C PHE A 24 19.70 25.88 1.03
N GLY A 25 18.50 25.86 0.46
CA GLY A 25 17.24 25.77 1.19
C GLY A 25 17.39 24.78 2.34
N LYS A 26 16.96 25.23 3.51
CA LYS A 26 16.76 24.46 4.73
C LYS A 26 16.87 22.96 4.47
N VAL A 27 18.01 22.36 4.81
CA VAL A 27 18.12 20.90 4.90
C VAL A 27 16.91 20.48 5.74
N PRO A 28 15.95 19.71 5.20
CA PRO A 28 14.83 19.24 6.00
C PRO A 28 15.45 18.52 7.19
N ASP A 29 15.10 18.97 8.39
CA ASP A 29 15.63 18.42 9.62
C ASP A 29 15.43 16.89 9.58
N PRO A 30 16.50 16.06 9.65
CA PRO A 30 16.38 14.60 9.60
C PRO A 30 15.53 14.02 10.74
N ALA A 31 15.08 14.84 11.69
CA ALA A 31 14.33 14.45 12.87
C ALA A 31 12.79 14.41 12.74
N SER A 32 12.18 14.61 11.56
CA SER A 32 10.71 14.52 11.41
C SER A 32 10.22 13.34 10.55
N ILE A 33 10.96 12.23 10.50
CA ILE A 33 10.46 10.99 9.89
C ILE A 33 9.45 10.34 10.85
N ILE A 34 8.19 10.32 10.43
CA ILE A 34 7.11 9.63 11.14
C ILE A 34 6.99 8.23 10.52
N ARG A 35 7.23 7.21 11.32
CA ARG A 35 7.29 5.79 10.92
C ARG A 35 5.88 5.20 10.84
N VAL A 36 5.66 4.27 9.92
CA VAL A 36 4.48 3.41 9.94
C VAL A 36 4.56 2.49 11.16
N GLU A 37 3.59 2.63 12.04
CA GLU A 37 3.44 1.79 13.23
C GLU A 37 2.54 0.60 12.92
N ARG A 38 1.46 0.84 12.17
CA ARG A 38 0.48 -0.16 11.79
C ARG A 38 0.04 0.03 10.34
N ILE A 39 -0.21 -1.08 9.67
CA ILE A 39 -0.95 -1.16 8.42
C ILE A 39 -1.98 -2.27 8.58
N TYR A 40 -3.20 -2.07 8.12
CA TYR A 40 -4.25 -3.09 8.21
C TYR A 40 -5.33 -2.93 7.17
N PHE A 41 -5.91 -4.04 6.74
CA PHE A 41 -7.10 -4.07 5.89
C PHE A 41 -8.33 -3.57 6.65
N ILE A 42 -9.20 -2.90 5.90
CA ILE A 42 -10.53 -2.48 6.35
C ILE A 42 -11.58 -2.97 5.35
N ASP A 43 -12.81 -3.11 5.84
CA ASP A 43 -13.97 -3.45 5.02
C ASP A 43 -14.97 -2.28 5.01
N PRO A 44 -15.01 -1.49 3.92
CA PRO A 44 -15.96 -0.39 3.77
C PRO A 44 -17.45 -0.80 3.84
N SER A 45 -17.76 -2.08 3.64
CA SER A 45 -19.14 -2.60 3.70
C SER A 45 -19.67 -2.74 5.13
N ARG A 46 -18.80 -2.59 6.15
CA ARG A 46 -19.13 -2.76 7.58
C ARG A 46 -18.93 -1.47 8.39
N PRO A 47 -19.57 -0.34 8.04
CA PRO A 47 -19.40 0.93 8.74
C PRO A 47 -19.83 0.87 10.22
N GLU A 48 -20.82 0.06 10.56
CA GLU A 48 -21.30 -0.16 11.93
C GLU A 48 -20.26 -0.85 12.82
N HIS A 49 -19.29 -1.54 12.21
CA HIS A 49 -18.15 -2.17 12.88
C HIS A 49 -16.86 -1.35 12.70
N GLY A 50 -16.98 -0.04 12.47
CA GLY A 50 -15.80 0.84 12.33
C GLY A 50 -14.92 0.51 11.13
N PHE A 51 -15.49 -0.18 10.13
CA PHE A 51 -14.79 -0.72 8.95
C PHE A 51 -13.79 -1.84 9.27
N GLU A 52 -13.89 -2.49 10.42
CA GLU A 52 -13.06 -3.66 10.71
C GLU A 52 -13.48 -4.85 9.83
N CYS A 53 -12.49 -5.59 9.31
CA CYS A 53 -12.75 -6.87 8.65
C CYS A 53 -13.38 -7.86 9.62
N GLU A 54 -14.20 -8.77 9.11
CA GLU A 54 -14.76 -9.87 9.90
C GLU A 54 -13.66 -10.87 10.26
N LEU A 55 -13.89 -11.68 11.29
CA LEU A 55 -13.04 -12.83 11.60
C LEU A 55 -13.82 -14.11 11.27
N ASN A 56 -13.21 -15.03 10.52
CA ASN A 56 -13.80 -16.35 10.27
C ASN A 56 -13.73 -17.25 11.53
N GLU A 57 -14.18 -18.50 11.42
CA GLU A 57 -14.21 -19.46 12.55
C GLU A 57 -12.82 -19.73 13.14
N ASP A 58 -11.76 -19.58 12.34
CA ASP A 58 -10.36 -19.73 12.74
C ASP A 58 -9.77 -18.45 13.36
N GLY A 59 -10.56 -17.36 13.43
CA GLY A 59 -10.10 -16.07 13.95
C GLY A 59 -9.25 -15.27 12.96
N GLU A 60 -9.29 -15.62 11.67
CA GLU A 60 -8.55 -14.92 10.60
C GLU A 60 -9.42 -13.85 9.95
N LYS A 61 -8.81 -12.73 9.56
CA LYS A 61 -9.53 -11.66 8.85
C LYS A 61 -10.08 -12.16 7.52
N VAL A 62 -11.36 -11.91 7.28
CA VAL A 62 -12.06 -12.29 6.06
C VAL A 62 -12.86 -11.12 5.49
N ILE A 63 -12.91 -11.04 4.16
CA ILE A 63 -13.86 -10.21 3.41
C ILE A 63 -14.68 -11.14 2.51
N TYR A 64 -16.00 -11.05 2.62
CA TYR A 64 -16.93 -11.87 1.85
C TYR A 64 -17.34 -11.19 0.54
N ILE A 65 -17.18 -11.90 -0.56
CA ILE A 65 -17.50 -11.43 -1.92
C ILE A 65 -18.65 -12.26 -2.48
N GLN A 66 -19.66 -11.61 -3.05
CA GLN A 66 -20.71 -12.32 -3.76
C GLN A 66 -20.13 -13.03 -5.00
N ARG A 67 -20.50 -14.30 -5.19
CA ARG A 67 -20.22 -15.04 -6.43
C ARG A 67 -20.73 -14.29 -7.66
N GLY A 68 -20.02 -14.42 -8.77
CA GLY A 68 -20.21 -13.66 -10.01
C GLY A 68 -19.33 -12.41 -10.11
N ASN A 69 -18.82 -11.87 -8.99
CA ASN A 69 -17.94 -10.70 -9.02
C ASN A 69 -16.58 -11.02 -9.65
N LYS A 70 -16.20 -10.25 -10.68
CA LYS A 70 -14.92 -10.42 -11.40
C LYS A 70 -13.76 -9.64 -10.78
N THR A 71 -14.07 -8.61 -10.02
CA THR A 71 -13.07 -7.76 -9.37
C THR A 71 -13.48 -7.37 -7.96
N HIS A 72 -12.51 -7.01 -7.13
CA HIS A 72 -12.74 -6.45 -5.81
C HIS A 72 -11.63 -5.46 -5.45
N GLN A 73 -12.00 -4.29 -4.92
CA GLN A 73 -11.03 -3.28 -4.46
C GLN A 73 -10.72 -3.52 -2.98
N LEU A 74 -9.44 -3.76 -2.66
CA LEU A 74 -9.00 -3.79 -1.27
C LEU A 74 -8.88 -2.38 -0.71
N TYR A 75 -9.16 -2.24 0.58
CA TYR A 75 -8.99 -0.99 1.33
C TYR A 75 -8.15 -1.25 2.57
N TRP A 76 -7.32 -0.27 2.93
CA TRP A 76 -6.42 -0.36 4.08
C TRP A 76 -6.22 0.99 4.74
N ARG A 77 -5.72 0.96 5.97
CA ARG A 77 -5.27 2.13 6.72
C ARG A 77 -3.82 1.99 7.14
N ILE A 78 -3.15 3.12 7.26
CA ILE A 78 -1.79 3.26 7.79
C ILE A 78 -1.88 4.18 9.00
N GLU A 79 -1.29 3.73 10.10
CA GLU A 79 -1.19 4.50 11.35
C GLU A 79 0.29 4.74 11.71
N PRO A 80 0.63 5.96 12.18
CA PRO A 80 -0.24 7.13 12.22
C PRO A 80 -0.56 7.65 10.82
N GLU A 81 -1.69 8.36 10.70
CA GLU A 81 -2.13 8.89 9.39
C GLU A 81 -1.11 9.87 8.80
N ASN A 82 -0.25 10.51 9.59
CA ASN A 82 0.78 11.41 9.09
C ASN A 82 2.16 10.73 8.87
N ALA A 83 2.21 9.40 8.76
CA ALA A 83 3.44 8.69 8.39
C ALA A 83 4.08 9.26 7.11
N THR A 84 5.39 9.42 7.13
CA THR A 84 6.14 10.11 6.07
C THR A 84 6.17 9.31 4.75
N ASP A 85 6.25 7.98 4.84
CA ASP A 85 6.25 7.08 3.68
C ASP A 85 5.11 6.05 3.83
N LYS A 86 4.05 6.26 3.05
CA LYS A 86 2.86 5.42 3.01
C LYS A 86 2.84 4.45 1.84
N SER A 87 3.97 4.21 1.19
CA SER A 87 4.04 3.22 0.12
C SER A 87 3.69 1.84 0.65
N VAL A 88 2.99 1.06 -0.18
CA VAL A 88 2.56 -0.30 0.14
C VAL A 88 2.84 -1.23 -1.04
N SER A 89 2.95 -2.51 -0.75
CA SER A 89 2.97 -3.57 -1.74
C SER A 89 2.07 -4.71 -1.31
N PHE A 90 1.59 -5.47 -2.29
CA PHE A 90 0.77 -6.65 -2.06
C PHE A 90 1.55 -7.92 -2.40
N VAL A 91 1.35 -8.94 -1.58
CA VAL A 91 1.91 -10.27 -1.78
C VAL A 91 0.75 -11.25 -1.89
N LYS A 92 0.72 -11.99 -3.00
CA LYS A 92 -0.21 -13.12 -3.16
C LYS A 92 0.28 -14.27 -2.31
N MET A 93 -0.58 -14.78 -1.43
CA MET A 93 -0.25 -15.87 -0.52
C MET A 93 -0.90 -17.16 -1.05
N ALA A 94 -1.93 -17.67 -0.39
CA ALA A 94 -2.66 -18.85 -0.87
C ALA A 94 -3.40 -18.55 -2.18
N ASN A 95 -3.37 -19.52 -3.10
CA ASN A 95 -4.14 -19.49 -4.35
C ASN A 95 -3.82 -18.27 -5.26
N GLY A 96 -2.56 -17.82 -5.22
CA GLY A 96 -2.04 -16.64 -5.94
C GLY A 96 -2.11 -16.69 -7.46
N GLU A 97 -2.23 -17.88 -8.03
CA GLU A 97 -2.43 -18.14 -9.45
C GLU A 97 -3.86 -17.85 -9.91
N PHE A 98 -4.83 -17.86 -9.00
CA PHE A 98 -6.27 -17.68 -9.30
C PHE A 98 -6.75 -16.23 -9.25
N PHE A 99 -5.84 -15.28 -9.07
CA PHE A 99 -6.15 -13.85 -9.16
C PHE A 99 -4.94 -13.03 -9.60
N GLU A 100 -5.19 -11.79 -9.98
CA GLU A 100 -4.20 -10.73 -10.13
C GLU A 100 -4.52 -9.58 -9.19
N ILE A 101 -3.52 -8.82 -8.77
CA ILE A 101 -3.68 -7.65 -7.92
C ILE A 101 -2.83 -6.51 -8.47
N SER A 102 -3.45 -5.34 -8.65
CA SER A 102 -2.77 -4.13 -9.09
C SER A 102 -1.96 -3.49 -7.95
N SER A 103 -1.11 -2.50 -8.28
CA SER A 103 -0.41 -1.68 -7.28
C SER A 103 -1.36 -0.92 -6.35
N ASP A 104 -2.58 -0.65 -6.82
CA ASP A 104 -3.60 0.09 -6.07
C ASP A 104 -4.56 -0.85 -5.31
N GLY A 105 -4.29 -2.15 -5.28
CA GLY A 105 -5.08 -3.13 -4.53
C GLY A 105 -6.37 -3.59 -5.22
N LEU A 106 -6.53 -3.34 -6.53
CA LEU A 106 -7.63 -3.92 -7.30
C LEU A 106 -7.31 -5.39 -7.61
N ILE A 107 -8.13 -6.29 -7.07
CA ILE A 107 -8.09 -7.71 -7.38
C ILE A 107 -8.90 -7.98 -8.64
N THR A 108 -8.35 -8.77 -9.57
CA THR A 108 -9.06 -9.39 -10.69
C THR A 108 -9.05 -10.90 -10.52
N PHE A 109 -10.21 -11.50 -10.32
CA PHE A 109 -10.33 -12.94 -10.07
C PHE A 109 -10.30 -13.73 -11.39
N LYS A 110 -9.51 -14.80 -11.40
CA LYS A 110 -9.49 -15.81 -12.49
C LYS A 110 -10.40 -16.98 -12.16
N GLN A 111 -10.52 -17.33 -10.88
CA GLN A 111 -11.44 -18.36 -10.37
C GLN A 111 -12.01 -17.94 -9.01
N GLU A 112 -13.23 -18.38 -8.72
CA GLU A 112 -13.93 -18.08 -7.47
C GLU A 112 -13.56 -19.08 -6.35
N VAL A 113 -12.29 -19.06 -5.96
CA VAL A 113 -11.73 -19.83 -4.86
C VAL A 113 -11.31 -18.90 -3.73
N SER A 114 -11.25 -19.40 -2.49
CA SER A 114 -10.74 -18.60 -1.38
C SER A 114 -9.27 -18.24 -1.63
N ILE A 115 -8.91 -16.98 -1.47
CA ILE A 115 -7.54 -16.49 -1.68
C ILE A 115 -7.05 -15.74 -0.44
N THR A 116 -5.73 -15.66 -0.26
CA THR A 116 -5.13 -14.91 0.83
C THR A 116 -4.20 -13.84 0.28
N VAL A 117 -4.35 -12.61 0.78
CA VAL A 117 -3.53 -11.47 0.40
C VAL A 117 -2.83 -10.90 1.62
N ARG A 118 -1.54 -10.60 1.49
CA ARG A 118 -0.79 -9.83 2.47
C ARG A 118 -0.53 -8.43 1.92
N ILE A 119 -0.76 -7.41 2.73
CA ILE A 119 -0.25 -6.05 2.48
C ILE A 119 1.02 -5.82 3.29
N GLN A 120 1.99 -5.14 2.70
CA GLN A 120 3.24 -4.73 3.35
C GLN A 120 3.44 -3.22 3.19
N SER A 121 3.84 -2.54 4.26
CA SER A 121 4.25 -1.14 4.22
C SER A 121 5.60 -0.97 3.52
N ASN A 122 6.09 0.27 3.45
CA ASN A 122 7.43 0.59 2.98
C ASN A 122 8.51 -0.33 3.60
N ILE A 123 9.58 -0.57 2.83
CA ILE A 123 10.66 -1.52 3.19
C ILE A 123 11.28 -1.21 4.55
N LYS A 124 11.39 0.08 4.91
CA LYS A 124 12.06 0.50 6.15
C LYS A 124 11.24 0.14 7.39
N ASP A 125 9.92 0.22 7.30
CA ASP A 125 9.03 0.02 8.45
C ASP A 125 8.51 -1.42 8.52
N SER A 126 8.44 -2.12 7.37
CA SER A 126 8.19 -3.57 7.26
C SER A 126 6.98 -4.07 8.07
N LYS A 127 5.92 -3.26 8.16
CA LYS A 127 4.64 -3.64 8.78
C LYS A 127 3.81 -4.42 7.77
N THR A 128 2.99 -5.35 8.26
CA THR A 128 2.16 -6.21 7.40
C THR A 128 0.81 -6.48 8.02
N ASP A 129 -0.16 -6.81 7.18
CA ASP A 129 -1.43 -7.41 7.57
C ASP A 129 -1.87 -8.45 6.53
N ILE A 130 -2.76 -9.35 6.92
CA ILE A 130 -3.25 -10.44 6.07
C ILE A 130 -4.78 -10.44 6.07
N VAL A 131 -5.37 -10.70 4.91
CA VAL A 131 -6.82 -10.89 4.76
C VAL A 131 -7.11 -12.06 3.82
N ASN A 132 -8.11 -12.85 4.18
CA ASN A 132 -8.71 -13.87 3.34
C ASN A 132 -9.89 -13.27 2.55
N ILE A 133 -10.04 -13.68 1.30
CA ILE A 133 -11.20 -13.33 0.48
C ILE A 133 -11.97 -14.61 0.22
N GLU A 134 -13.24 -14.64 0.59
CA GLU A 134 -14.10 -15.81 0.46
C GLU A 134 -15.36 -15.49 -0.33
N PHE A 135 -15.77 -16.43 -1.19
CA PHE A 135 -16.94 -16.25 -2.05
C PHE A 135 -18.21 -16.82 -1.43
N ILE A 136 -19.24 -15.98 -1.31
CA ILE A 136 -20.55 -16.32 -0.75
C ILE A 136 -21.66 -16.22 -1.82
N GLY A 137 -22.79 -16.84 -1.54
CA GLY A 137 -23.93 -16.90 -2.46
C GLY A 137 -23.93 -18.15 -3.33
N ARG A 138 -24.98 -18.30 -4.14
CA ARG A 138 -25.07 -19.42 -5.10
C ARG A 138 -24.05 -19.18 -6.22
N PRO A 139 -23.37 -20.24 -6.71
CA PRO A 139 -22.59 -20.11 -7.94
C PRO A 139 -23.51 -19.55 -9.04
N SER A 140 -23.01 -18.61 -9.83
CA SER A 140 -23.67 -18.26 -11.08
C SER A 140 -23.68 -19.53 -11.92
N PHE A 141 -24.79 -20.27 -11.87
CA PHE A 141 -25.10 -21.22 -12.92
C PHE A 141 -25.18 -20.34 -14.17
N ASP A 142 -24.29 -20.58 -15.12
CA ASP A 142 -24.62 -20.23 -16.49
C ASP A 142 -25.91 -21.02 -16.76
N GLU A 143 -27.04 -20.33 -16.73
CA GLU A 143 -28.29 -20.87 -17.24
C GLU A 143 -28.04 -21.10 -18.74
N ASP A 144 -27.52 -22.28 -19.07
CA ASP A 144 -27.99 -22.96 -20.27
C ASP A 144 -29.49 -23.16 -20.03
N GLU A 145 -30.29 -22.12 -20.27
CA GLU A 145 -31.72 -22.24 -20.49
C GLU A 145 -31.84 -23.30 -21.58
N ASN A 146 -32.20 -24.51 -21.20
CA ASN A 146 -32.68 -25.49 -22.14
C ASN A 146 -33.97 -24.87 -22.73
N PRO A 147 -34.00 -24.48 -24.02
CA PRO A 147 -35.13 -23.74 -24.57
C PRO A 147 -36.38 -24.63 -24.81
N PHE A 148 -36.49 -25.75 -24.09
CA PHE A 148 -37.47 -26.81 -24.31
C PHE A 148 -38.04 -27.45 -23.02
N ASP A 149 -38.11 -26.73 -21.90
CA ASP A 149 -39.00 -27.12 -20.77
C ASP A 149 -40.27 -26.26 -20.74
#